data_AF-A0A225WSN3-F1
#
_entry.id   AF-A0A225WSN3-F1
#
_cell.length_a   1.000
_cell.length_b   1.000
_cell.length_c   1.000
_cell.angle_alpha   90.00
_cell.angle_beta   90.00
_cell.angle_gamma   90.00
#
_symmetry.space_group_name_H-M   'P 1'
#
loop_
_entity.id
_entity.type
_entity.pdbx_description
1 polymer ?
#
loop_
_entity_poly.entity_id
_entity_poly.type
_entity_poly.pdbx_seq_one_letter_code
_entity_poly.pdbx_strand_id
1 'polypeptide(L)'
;MSSSFSSLVKQRAHRVGTFIGSDTSTFLSSVSSQRATIIASPSLSTGDETLEDWLYWQRDANNAHCWTKVYGVLDNEFLWLFKGNHSSRTLFLQIAVSSVEVSGQRQLRIVDPNGEDMEIWLLDEDSFGAWRLRLEEAAALTTQFFRLTELEARRLPRNSAFRGSLVNYRRASKRSRYRAAIEWMATRWRQKFVRRDN
;
A
#
# COMPACT_ATOMS: atom_id res chain seq x y z
N MET A 1 -30.01 -7.57 41.88
CA MET A 1 -30.51 -8.96 41.79
C MET A 1 -30.76 -9.22 40.31
N SER A 2 -29.75 -9.64 39.54
CA SER A 2 -29.28 -11.02 39.29
C SER A 2 -30.30 -11.94 38.62
N SER A 3 -30.02 -12.30 37.35
CA SER A 3 -30.02 -13.65 36.73
C SER A 3 -30.32 -13.49 35.23
N SER A 4 -29.34 -13.66 34.33
CA SER A 4 -28.74 -14.92 33.85
C SER A 4 -29.75 -15.84 33.15
N PHE A 5 -29.62 -15.95 31.83
CA PHE A 5 -29.86 -17.19 31.11
C PHE A 5 -28.64 -17.51 30.24
N SER A 6 -27.83 -18.42 30.77
CA SER A 6 -26.87 -19.21 30.04
C SER A 6 -27.57 -20.46 29.50
N SER A 7 -27.32 -20.80 28.23
CA SER A 7 -27.26 -22.22 27.83
C SER A 7 -26.33 -22.32 26.61
N LEU A 8 -25.12 -22.84 26.80
CA LEU A 8 -24.74 -24.25 26.68
C LEU A 8 -24.68 -24.73 25.22
N VAL A 9 -23.50 -24.60 24.61
CA VAL A 9 -22.94 -25.69 23.82
C VAL A 9 -21.55 -25.98 24.39
N LYS A 10 -21.49 -27.08 25.14
CA LYS A 10 -20.31 -27.57 25.86
C LYS A 10 -19.60 -28.60 24.98
N GLN A 11 -18.30 -28.37 24.82
CA GLN A 11 -17.20 -29.31 24.57
C GLN A 11 -17.19 -30.15 23.27
N ARG A 12 -16.13 -29.92 22.49
CA ARG A 12 -15.16 -31.00 22.21
C ARG A 12 -13.75 -30.43 22.06
N ALA A 13 -12.91 -30.69 23.06
CA ALA A 13 -11.46 -30.54 22.96
C ALA A 13 -10.86 -31.77 22.26
N HIS A 14 -9.67 -31.56 21.68
CA HIS A 14 -8.78 -32.49 20.97
C HIS A 14 -9.13 -32.80 19.51
N ARG A 15 -8.47 -32.08 18.59
CA ARG A 15 -7.37 -32.66 17.81
C ARG A 15 -6.54 -31.56 17.16
N VAL A 16 -5.25 -31.57 17.45
CA VAL A 16 -4.20 -31.06 16.56
C VAL A 16 -4.45 -31.72 15.20
N GLY A 17 -4.85 -30.91 14.22
CA GLY A 17 -5.14 -31.33 12.88
C GLY A 17 -4.89 -30.14 11.98
N THR A 18 -3.77 -30.21 11.27
CA THR A 18 -3.38 -29.38 10.13
C THR A 18 -4.60 -28.85 9.38
N PHE A 19 -4.95 -27.58 9.61
CA PHE A 19 -6.09 -26.95 8.94
C PHE A 19 -5.68 -26.61 7.52
N ILE A 20 -6.30 -27.34 6.59
CA ILE A 20 -6.05 -27.36 5.16
C ILE A 20 -6.47 -25.99 4.58
N GLY A 21 -5.58 -25.40 3.76
CA GLY A 21 -5.59 -23.99 3.33
C GLY A 21 -6.77 -23.49 2.45
N SER A 22 -7.91 -24.18 2.40
CA SER A 22 -9.12 -23.73 1.69
C SER A 22 -9.91 -22.68 2.48
N ASP A 23 -10.01 -22.83 3.79
CA ASP A 23 -10.96 -22.06 4.60
C ASP A 23 -10.39 -20.68 4.97
N THR A 24 -9.07 -20.61 5.14
CA THR A 24 -8.35 -19.34 5.35
C THR A 24 -8.40 -18.47 4.11
N SER A 25 -8.23 -19.03 2.90
CA SER A 25 -8.31 -18.24 1.67
C SER A 25 -9.71 -17.69 1.41
N THR A 26 -10.75 -18.45 1.76
CA THR A 26 -12.15 -18.02 1.66
C THR A 26 -12.46 -16.93 2.69
N PHE A 27 -12.07 -17.11 3.95
CA PHE A 27 -12.21 -16.09 4.99
C PHE A 27 -11.44 -14.82 4.65
N LEU A 28 -10.21 -14.94 4.13
CA LEU A 28 -9.40 -13.79 3.72
C LEU A 28 -9.94 -13.11 2.49
N SER A 29 -10.47 -13.87 1.52
CA SER A 29 -11.16 -13.30 0.38
C SER A 29 -12.44 -12.60 0.84
N SER A 30 -13.15 -13.12 1.84
CA SER A 30 -14.36 -12.51 2.40
C SER A 30 -14.06 -11.26 3.22
N VAL A 31 -13.05 -11.26 4.09
CA VAL A 31 -12.65 -10.08 4.90
C VAL A 31 -11.99 -9.03 4.02
N SER A 32 -11.10 -9.45 3.10
CA SER A 32 -10.51 -8.56 2.10
C SER A 32 -11.58 -8.04 1.15
N SER A 33 -12.59 -8.83 0.77
CA SER A 33 -13.67 -8.39 -0.11
C SER A 33 -14.65 -7.51 0.64
N GLN A 34 -15.00 -7.78 1.90
CA GLN A 34 -15.87 -6.94 2.71
C GLN A 34 -15.23 -5.58 2.97
N ARG A 35 -13.95 -5.55 3.37
CA ARG A 35 -13.17 -4.30 3.43
C ARG A 35 -13.04 -3.66 2.05
N ALA A 36 -12.74 -4.41 0.98
CA ALA A 36 -12.63 -3.85 -0.37
C ALA A 36 -13.95 -3.30 -0.96
N THR A 37 -15.12 -3.87 -0.64
CA THR A 37 -16.42 -3.36 -1.09
C THR A 37 -16.83 -2.09 -0.35
N ILE A 38 -16.41 -1.93 0.90
CA ILE A 38 -16.52 -0.65 1.63
C ILE A 38 -15.58 0.39 0.97
N ILE A 39 -14.42 -0.04 0.46
CA ILE A 39 -13.39 0.82 -0.18
C ILE A 39 -13.72 1.20 -1.64
N ALA A 40 -14.49 0.39 -2.38
CA ALA A 40 -14.81 0.63 -3.81
C ALA A 40 -15.89 1.71 -4.05
N SER A 41 -16.62 2.08 -3.00
CA SER A 41 -17.51 3.23 -2.99
C SER A 41 -16.96 4.22 -1.97
N PRO A 42 -16.23 5.28 -2.38
CA PRO A 42 -15.85 6.34 -1.46
C PRO A 42 -17.09 7.20 -1.20
N SER A 43 -18.12 6.63 -0.55
CA SER A 43 -19.08 7.43 0.18
C SER A 43 -18.33 7.92 1.40
N LEU A 44 -17.70 9.09 1.24
CA LEU A 44 -16.99 9.87 2.25
C LEU A 44 -17.63 9.65 3.62
N SER A 45 -17.04 8.78 4.45
CA SER A 45 -17.42 8.68 5.84
C SER A 45 -16.92 9.95 6.50
N THR A 46 -17.83 10.89 6.72
CA THR A 46 -17.60 12.11 7.51
C THR A 46 -17.37 11.70 8.96
N GLY A 47 -16.14 11.29 9.27
CA GLY A 47 -15.64 11.06 10.60
C GLY A 47 -14.18 11.48 10.62
N ASP A 48 -13.73 12.08 11.73
CA ASP A 48 -12.37 12.61 11.97
C ASP A 48 -11.21 11.60 11.79
N GLU A 49 -11.45 10.44 11.18
CA GLU A 49 -10.47 9.37 10.97
C GLU A 49 -9.72 9.49 9.64
N THR A 50 -10.31 10.06 8.58
CA THR A 50 -9.63 10.16 7.27
C THR A 50 -8.75 11.41 7.21
N LEU A 51 -7.45 11.23 6.96
CA LEU A 51 -6.51 12.33 6.72
C LEU A 51 -6.24 12.48 5.23
N GLU A 52 -6.49 13.66 4.66
CA GLU A 52 -6.29 13.92 3.25
C GLU A 52 -5.58 15.25 2.98
N ASP A 53 -4.58 15.25 2.11
CA ASP A 53 -3.87 16.47 1.72
C ASP A 53 -3.05 16.28 0.44
N TRP A 54 -2.65 17.38 -0.17
CA TRP A 54 -1.59 17.39 -1.17
C TRP A 54 -0.23 17.10 -0.51
N LEU A 55 0.54 16.21 -1.12
CA LEU A 55 1.90 15.91 -0.70
C LEU A 55 2.78 15.65 -1.92
N TYR A 56 4.09 15.56 -1.71
CA TYR A 56 5.01 15.12 -2.73
C TYR A 56 5.46 13.70 -2.43
N TRP A 57 5.58 12.87 -3.46
CA TRP A 57 6.14 11.52 -3.30
C TRP A 57 7.33 11.33 -4.24
N GLN A 58 8.29 10.52 -3.81
CA GLN A 58 9.49 10.21 -4.57
C GLN A 58 9.30 8.90 -5.35
N ARG A 59 9.43 8.98 -6.67
CA ARG A 59 9.13 7.86 -7.58
C ARG A 59 10.23 6.80 -7.65
N ASP A 60 11.48 7.24 -7.68
CA ASP A 60 12.63 6.42 -8.01
C ASP A 60 13.75 6.74 -7.03
N ALA A 61 14.19 5.75 -6.27
CA ALA A 61 15.35 5.88 -5.39
C ALA A 61 16.61 6.27 -6.18
N ASN A 62 16.69 5.92 -7.47
CA ASN A 62 17.80 6.30 -8.33
C ASN A 62 17.74 7.77 -8.81
N ASN A 63 16.61 8.44 -8.61
CA ASN A 63 16.43 9.87 -8.89
C ASN A 63 15.78 10.54 -7.69
N ALA A 64 16.53 10.59 -6.60
CA ALA A 64 16.08 11.08 -5.29
C ALA A 64 15.60 12.55 -5.30
N HIS A 65 15.94 13.30 -6.35
CA HIS A 65 15.54 14.70 -6.51
C HIS A 65 14.19 14.88 -7.23
N CYS A 66 13.61 13.82 -7.80
CA CYS A 66 12.37 13.92 -8.56
C CYS A 66 11.15 13.62 -7.69
N TRP A 67 10.53 14.70 -7.21
CA TRP A 67 9.30 14.68 -6.43
C TRP A 67 8.09 14.94 -7.32
N THR A 68 7.04 14.15 -7.17
CA THR A 68 5.78 14.33 -7.90
C THR A 68 4.71 14.76 -6.91
N LYS A 69 4.00 15.85 -7.19
CA LYS A 69 2.83 16.26 -6.38
C LYS A 69 1.67 15.29 -6.60
N VAL A 70 1.09 14.80 -5.52
CA VAL A 70 -0.07 13.88 -5.52
C VAL A 70 -1.01 14.26 -4.40
N TYR A 71 -2.25 13.81 -4.51
CA TYR A 71 -3.19 13.90 -3.41
C TYR A 71 -3.15 12.60 -2.61
N GLY A 72 -2.79 12.69 -1.33
CA GLY A 72 -2.76 11.58 -0.40
C GLY A 72 -4.05 11.49 0.39
N VAL A 73 -4.55 10.28 0.56
CA VAL A 73 -5.65 9.95 1.47
C VAL A 73 -5.18 8.81 2.35
N LEU A 74 -5.26 8.98 3.66
CA LEU A 74 -4.95 7.97 4.66
C LEU A 74 -6.23 7.66 5.43
N ASP A 75 -6.63 6.40 5.38
CA ASP A 75 -7.76 5.88 6.14
C ASP A 75 -7.43 4.46 6.63
N ASN A 76 -7.69 4.23 7.91
CA ASN A 76 -7.32 3.00 8.62
C ASN A 76 -5.84 2.60 8.40
N GLU A 77 -5.57 1.42 7.85
CA GLU A 77 -4.23 0.90 7.56
C GLU A 77 -3.62 1.41 6.25
N PHE A 78 -4.40 2.11 5.42
CA PHE A 78 -4.10 2.26 4.00
C PHE A 78 -3.89 3.71 3.60
N LEU A 79 -2.82 3.92 2.84
CA LEU A 79 -2.54 5.18 2.16
C LEU A 79 -2.77 5.01 0.66
N TRP A 80 -3.60 5.88 0.09
CA TRP A 80 -3.83 6.00 -1.34
C TRP A 80 -3.24 7.30 -1.87
N LEU A 81 -2.53 7.21 -2.99
CA LEU A 81 -2.03 8.37 -3.72
C LEU A 81 -2.79 8.49 -5.04
N PHE A 82 -3.29 9.68 -5.31
CA PHE A 82 -4.03 10.01 -6.53
C PHE A 82 -3.25 11.00 -7.40
N LYS A 83 -3.33 10.81 -8.71
CA LYS A 83 -2.88 11.77 -9.72
C LYS A 83 -4.04 12.65 -10.18
N GLY A 84 -3.73 13.86 -10.63
CA GLY A 84 -4.69 14.76 -11.24
C GLY A 84 -5.33 15.72 -10.25
N ASN A 85 -6.23 16.58 -10.74
CA ASN A 85 -6.87 17.64 -9.97
C ASN A 85 -8.07 17.09 -9.16
N HIS A 86 -8.63 17.89 -8.24
CA HIS A 86 -9.73 17.48 -7.35
C HIS A 86 -10.93 16.79 -8.06
N SER A 87 -11.23 17.15 -9.31
CA SER A 87 -12.37 16.62 -10.08
C SER A 87 -12.10 15.32 -10.86
N SER A 88 -10.84 14.89 -10.99
CA SER A 88 -10.45 13.73 -11.82
C SER A 88 -9.31 12.92 -11.20
N ARG A 89 -9.41 12.68 -9.89
CA ARG A 89 -8.43 11.91 -9.12
C ARG A 89 -8.37 10.47 -9.62
N THR A 90 -7.29 10.12 -10.29
CA THR A 90 -7.02 8.75 -10.72
C THR A 90 -6.16 8.07 -9.67
N LEU A 91 -6.65 6.99 -9.06
CA LEU A 91 -5.87 6.20 -8.10
C LEU A 91 -4.58 5.74 -8.78
N PHE A 92 -3.46 6.10 -8.15
CA PHE A 92 -2.14 5.85 -8.70
C PHE A 92 -1.38 4.82 -7.88
N LEU A 93 -1.48 4.88 -6.55
CA LEU A 93 -0.80 3.96 -5.64
C LEU A 93 -1.68 3.68 -4.43
N GLN A 94 -1.62 2.45 -3.93
CA GLN A 94 -2.19 2.05 -2.64
C GLN A 94 -1.12 1.27 -1.88
N ILE A 95 -0.95 1.57 -0.60
CA ILE A 95 -0.03 0.91 0.30
C ILE A 95 -0.72 0.64 1.64
N ALA A 96 -0.51 -0.54 2.22
CA ALA A 96 -0.77 -0.75 3.63
C ALA A 96 0.46 -0.29 4.41
N VAL A 97 0.27 0.53 5.44
CA VAL A 97 1.38 1.09 6.19
C VAL A 97 1.86 0.06 7.21
N SER A 98 3.12 -0.38 7.12
CA SER A 98 3.73 -1.32 8.07
C SER A 98 4.67 -0.64 9.05
N SER A 99 5.42 0.36 8.61
CA SER A 99 6.24 1.21 9.48
C SER A 99 6.47 2.57 8.83
N VAL A 100 6.76 3.57 9.67
CA VAL A 100 7.04 4.95 9.26
C VAL A 100 8.30 5.42 9.98
N GLU A 101 9.18 6.07 9.24
CA GLU A 101 10.44 6.62 9.72
C GLU A 101 10.56 8.08 9.29
N VAL A 102 11.10 8.94 10.15
CA VAL A 102 11.46 10.31 9.77
C VAL A 102 12.80 10.25 9.04
N SER A 103 12.81 10.57 7.75
CA SER A 103 14.02 10.53 6.91
C SER A 103 14.66 11.90 6.68
N GLY A 104 13.97 12.98 7.04
CA GLY A 104 14.42 14.36 6.86
C GLY A 104 13.47 15.35 7.52
N GLN A 105 13.65 16.66 7.30
CA GLN A 105 12.92 17.71 8.01
C GLN A 105 11.39 17.56 7.90
N ARG A 106 10.87 17.41 6.68
CA ARG A 106 9.44 17.14 6.41
C ARG A 106 9.26 15.89 5.56
N GLN A 107 10.19 14.94 5.72
CA GLN A 107 10.19 13.71 4.95
C GLN A 107 9.83 12.53 5.82
N LEU A 108 8.93 11.69 5.32
CA LEU A 108 8.57 10.43 5.93
C LEU A 108 8.85 9.31 4.94
N ARG A 109 9.55 8.28 5.42
CA ARG A 109 9.72 7.02 4.72
C ARG A 109 8.68 6.04 5.23
N ILE A 110 7.91 5.48 4.32
CA ILE A 110 6.79 4.58 4.60
C ILE A 110 7.13 3.21 4.02
N VAL A 111 7.00 2.15 4.81
CA VAL A 111 7.31 0.77 4.40
C VAL A 111 6.02 -0.05 4.38
N ASP A 112 5.85 -0.87 3.35
CA ASP A 112 4.75 -1.81 3.22
C ASP A 112 5.05 -3.17 3.88
N PRO A 113 4.04 -4.04 4.09
CA PRO A 113 4.26 -5.37 4.66
C PRO A 113 5.15 -6.31 3.83
N ASN A 114 5.46 -5.97 2.58
CA ASN A 114 6.41 -6.71 1.74
C ASN A 114 7.85 -6.18 1.87
N GLY A 115 8.07 -5.12 2.64
CA GLY A 115 9.37 -4.43 2.79
C GLY A 115 9.70 -3.46 1.65
N GLU A 116 8.75 -3.14 0.76
CA GLU A 116 8.93 -2.06 -0.20
C GLU A 116 8.63 -0.72 0.48
N ASP A 117 9.42 0.29 0.13
CA ASP A 117 9.34 1.61 0.74
C ASP A 117 8.95 2.72 -0.24
N MET A 118 8.49 3.84 0.27
CA MET A 118 8.36 5.09 -0.49
C MET A 118 8.65 6.27 0.42
N GLU A 119 9.09 7.37 -0.18
CA GLU A 119 9.24 8.62 0.55
C GLU A 119 8.14 9.60 0.16
N ILE A 120 7.63 10.30 1.17
CA ILE A 120 6.76 11.45 1.03
C ILE A 120 7.39 12.69 1.65
N TRP A 121 7.09 13.85 1.08
CA TRP A 121 7.46 15.17 1.59
C TRP A 121 6.20 16.00 1.80
N LEU A 122 6.08 16.59 2.99
CA LEU A 122 4.92 17.38 3.42
C LEU A 122 5.17 18.88 3.26
N LEU A 123 4.11 19.66 2.98
CA LEU A 123 4.25 21.07 2.62
C LEU A 123 4.74 21.91 3.79
N ASP A 124 4.17 21.70 4.97
CA ASP A 124 4.45 22.43 6.21
C ASP A 124 4.63 21.48 7.41
N GLU A 125 5.09 22.04 8.53
CA GLU A 125 5.41 21.29 9.75
C GLU A 125 4.15 20.74 10.46
N ASP A 126 3.03 21.46 10.39
CA ASP A 126 1.77 21.02 11.00
C ASP A 126 1.25 19.77 10.27
N SER A 127 1.26 19.80 8.94
CA SER A 127 0.94 18.66 8.09
C SER A 127 1.90 17.51 8.36
N PHE A 128 3.20 17.77 8.49
CA PHE A 128 4.19 16.74 8.83
C PHE A 128 3.84 16.04 10.16
N GLY A 129 3.51 16.81 11.20
CA GLY A 129 3.11 16.26 12.50
C GLY A 129 1.85 15.40 12.41
N ALA A 130 0.81 15.90 11.75
CA ALA A 130 -0.47 15.18 11.59
C ALA A 130 -0.31 13.88 10.79
N TRP A 131 0.40 13.95 9.66
CA TRP A 131 0.66 12.79 8.81
C TRP A 131 1.50 11.75 9.52
N ARG A 132 2.55 12.15 10.24
CA ARG A 132 3.39 11.22 11.00
C ARG A 132 2.57 10.45 12.02
N LEU A 133 1.80 11.15 12.85
CA LEU A 133 0.99 10.51 13.90
C LEU A 133 -0.01 9.53 13.30
N ARG A 134 -0.79 9.96 12.29
CA ARG A 134 -1.81 9.11 11.66
C ARG A 134 -1.20 7.90 10.94
N LEU A 135 -0.02 8.05 10.34
CA LEU A 135 0.69 6.94 9.71
C LEU A 135 1.25 5.94 10.74
N GLU A 136 1.71 6.41 11.90
CA GLU A 136 2.13 5.54 13.02
C GLU A 136 0.93 4.72 13.55
N GLU A 137 -0.25 5.34 13.66
CA GLU A 137 -1.50 4.64 14.01
C GLU A 137 -1.90 3.60 12.94
N ALA A 138 -1.80 3.96 11.65
CA ALA A 138 -2.03 3.03 10.54
C ALA A 138 -1.08 1.82 10.60
N ALA A 139 0.19 2.05 10.94
CA ALA A 139 1.17 0.98 11.13
C ALA A 139 0.81 0.02 12.28
N ALA A 140 0.29 0.57 13.38
CA ALA A 140 -0.17 -0.21 14.52
C ALA A 140 -1.36 -1.11 14.15
N LEU A 141 -2.34 -0.58 13.40
CA LEU A 141 -3.50 -1.34 12.90
C LEU A 141 -3.07 -2.48 11.96
N THR A 142 -2.16 -2.21 11.00
CA THR A 142 -1.58 -3.25 10.14
C THR A 142 -0.89 -4.34 10.95
N THR A 143 -0.08 -3.93 11.93
CA THR A 143 0.64 -4.87 12.82
C THR A 143 -0.35 -5.75 13.60
N GLN A 144 -1.42 -5.15 14.13
CA GLN A 144 -2.46 -5.88 14.84
C GLN A 144 -3.16 -6.90 13.94
N PHE A 145 -3.48 -6.52 12.70
CA PHE A 145 -4.09 -7.42 11.73
C PHE A 145 -3.23 -8.66 11.45
N PHE A 146 -1.93 -8.47 11.16
CA PHE A 146 -1.03 -9.60 10.90
C PHE A 146 -0.76 -10.46 12.13
N ARG A 147 -0.70 -9.86 13.33
CA ARG A 147 -0.58 -10.61 14.59
C ARG A 147 -1.80 -11.48 14.86
N LEU A 148 -3.01 -10.94 14.69
CA LEU A 148 -4.25 -11.68 14.96
C LEU A 148 -4.54 -12.79 13.95
N THR A 149 -4.09 -12.61 12.70
CA THR A 149 -4.33 -13.58 11.64
C THR A 149 -3.22 -14.62 11.50
N GLU A 150 -2.07 -14.41 12.15
CA GLU A 150 -0.84 -15.21 11.99
C GLU A 150 -0.40 -15.34 10.51
N LEU A 151 -0.72 -14.33 9.71
CA LEU A 151 -0.40 -14.31 8.29
C LEU A 151 0.88 -13.52 8.03
N GLU A 152 1.46 -13.80 6.87
CA GLU A 152 2.55 -13.02 6.32
C GLU A 152 2.10 -12.40 5.01
N ALA A 153 2.48 -11.15 4.75
CA ALA A 153 2.07 -10.42 3.54
C ALA A 153 2.37 -11.18 2.25
N ARG A 154 3.52 -11.87 2.20
CA ARG A 154 3.94 -12.70 1.07
C ARG A 154 3.00 -13.88 0.76
N ARG A 155 2.24 -14.35 1.75
CA ARG A 155 1.27 -15.44 1.62
C ARG A 155 -0.11 -14.96 1.18
N LEU A 156 -0.35 -13.65 1.18
CA LEU A 156 -1.62 -13.08 0.75
C LEU A 156 -1.81 -13.18 -0.77
N PRO A 157 -3.07 -13.34 -1.23
CA PRO A 157 -3.41 -13.25 -2.65
C PRO A 157 -2.87 -11.98 -3.31
N ARG A 158 -2.57 -12.04 -4.62
CA ARG A 158 -2.01 -10.91 -5.38
C ARG A 158 -2.91 -9.67 -5.40
N ASN A 159 -4.21 -9.85 -5.23
CA ASN A 159 -5.23 -8.80 -5.19
C ASN A 159 -5.56 -8.32 -3.77
N SER A 160 -4.90 -8.82 -2.73
CA SER A 160 -5.14 -8.35 -1.36
C SER A 160 -4.69 -6.89 -1.21
N ALA A 161 -5.53 -6.08 -0.56
CA ALA A 161 -5.22 -4.68 -0.25
C ALA A 161 -3.93 -4.53 0.57
N PHE A 162 -3.67 -5.46 1.50
CA PHE A 162 -2.46 -5.48 2.33
C PHE A 162 -1.18 -5.77 1.56
N ARG A 163 -1.28 -6.28 0.32
CA ARG A 163 -0.13 -6.44 -0.56
C ARG A 163 0.27 -5.12 -1.23
N GLY A 164 -0.66 -4.16 -1.30
CA GLY A 164 -0.47 -2.88 -1.97
C GLY A 164 -0.21 -3.00 -3.48
N SER A 165 -0.08 -1.84 -4.12
CA SER A 165 0.27 -1.73 -5.53
C SER A 165 1.72 -1.29 -5.77
N LEU A 166 2.48 -0.99 -4.71
CA LEU A 166 3.87 -0.50 -4.80
C LEU A 166 4.82 -1.51 -5.45
N VAL A 167 4.74 -2.79 -5.05
CA VAL A 167 5.50 -3.88 -5.68
C VAL A 167 5.23 -3.94 -7.19
N ASN A 168 3.96 -3.85 -7.59
CA ASN A 168 3.54 -3.92 -8.99
C ASN A 168 4.03 -2.68 -9.76
N TYR A 169 3.91 -1.50 -9.15
CA TYR A 169 4.39 -0.25 -9.72
C TYR A 169 5.91 -0.28 -9.97
N ARG A 170 6.70 -0.71 -8.99
CA ARG A 170 8.16 -0.83 -9.12
C ARG A 170 8.56 -1.85 -10.18
N ARG A 171 7.88 -2.99 -10.25
CA ARG A 171 8.11 -4.01 -11.30
C ARG A 171 7.81 -3.49 -12.70
N ALA A 172 6.67 -2.83 -12.89
CA ALA A 172 6.30 -2.23 -14.16
C ALA A 172 7.30 -1.15 -14.60
N SER A 173 7.72 -0.31 -13.65
CA SER A 173 8.71 0.76 -13.87
C SER A 173 10.08 0.21 -14.27
N LYS A 174 10.57 -0.84 -13.58
CA LYS A 174 11.81 -1.55 -13.96
C LYS A 174 11.72 -2.11 -15.38
N ARG A 175 10.63 -2.81 -15.70
CA ARG A 175 10.41 -3.40 -17.05
C ARG A 175 10.41 -2.33 -18.14
N SER A 176 9.75 -1.19 -17.91
CA SER A 176 9.73 -0.06 -18.84
C SER A 176 11.14 0.50 -19.10
N ARG A 177 11.94 0.70 -18.04
CA ARG A 177 13.33 1.17 -18.16
C ARG A 177 14.21 0.22 -18.98
N TYR A 178 14.12 -1.09 -18.74
CA TYR A 178 14.86 -2.08 -19.54
C TYR A 178 14.46 -2.05 -21.00
N ARG A 179 13.16 -1.96 -21.29
CA ARG A 179 12.66 -1.85 -22.66
C ARG A 179 13.20 -0.61 -23.37
N ALA A 180 13.14 0.56 -22.72
CA ALA A 180 13.67 1.80 -23.27
C ALA A 180 15.17 1.73 -23.55
N ALA A 181 15.95 1.10 -22.66
CA ALA A 181 17.38 0.90 -22.86
C ALA A 181 17.68 0.00 -24.08
N ILE A 182 16.91 -1.09 -24.25
CA ILE A 182 17.02 -1.98 -25.42
C ILE A 182 16.67 -1.24 -26.71
N GLU A 183 15.58 -0.47 -26.73
CA GLU A 183 15.16 0.33 -27.88
C GLU A 183 16.21 1.39 -28.25
N TRP A 184 16.80 2.05 -27.26
CA TRP A 184 17.89 3.00 -27.46
C TRP A 184 19.14 2.32 -28.05
N MET A 185 19.54 1.17 -27.51
CA MET A 185 20.66 0.40 -28.06
C MET A 185 20.39 0.00 -29.50
N ALA A 186 19.23 -0.59 -29.80
CA ALA A 186 18.86 -1.00 -31.16
C ALA A 186 18.88 0.18 -32.16
N THR A 187 18.47 1.37 -31.72
CA THR A 187 18.51 2.59 -32.54
C THR A 187 19.95 3.02 -32.82
N ARG A 188 20.81 3.01 -31.79
CA ARG A 188 22.22 3.36 -31.92
C ARG A 188 23.00 2.36 -32.79
N TRP A 189 22.71 1.07 -32.67
CA TRP A 189 23.26 0.03 -33.53
C TRP A 189 22.86 0.25 -34.99
N ARG A 190 21.57 0.50 -35.28
CA ARG A 190 21.11 0.82 -36.65
C ARG A 190 21.85 2.02 -37.24
N GLN A 191 21.99 3.11 -36.50
CA GLN A 191 22.72 4.29 -36.97
C GLN A 191 24.21 4.03 -37.25
N LYS A 192 24.85 3.16 -36.46
CA LYS A 192 26.28 2.85 -36.61
C LYS A 192 26.58 1.96 -37.81
N PHE A 193 25.69 1.03 -38.14
CA PHE A 193 25.91 0.06 -39.21
C PHE A 193 25.27 0.45 -40.55
N VAL A 194 24.18 1.21 -40.55
CA VAL A 194 23.60 1.75 -41.81
C VAL A 194 24.47 2.83 -42.44
N ARG A 195 25.35 3.50 -41.66
CA ARG A 195 26.33 4.48 -42.19
C ARG A 195 27.60 3.85 -42.78
N ARG A 196 27.77 2.52 -42.72
CA ARG A 196 28.98 1.83 -43.21
C ARG A 196 28.83 1.22 -44.61
N ASP A 197 27.63 1.26 -45.19
CA ASP A 197 27.30 0.63 -46.48
C ASP A 197 27.05 1.65 -47.61
N ASN A 198 27.47 2.91 -47.46
CA ASN A 198 27.48 3.94 -48.51
C ASN A 198 28.91 4.41 -48.81
#